data_AF-A0A1H9WV07-F1
#
_entry.id   AF-A0A1H9WV07-F1
#
_cell.length_a   1.000
_cell.length_b   1.000
_cell.length_c   1.000
_cell.angle_alpha   90.00
_cell.angle_beta   90.00
_cell.angle_gamma   90.00
#
_symmetry.space_group_name_H-M   'P 1'
#
loop_
_entity.id
_entity.type
_entity.pdbx_description
1 polymer ?
#
loop_
_entity_poly.entity_id
_entity_poly.type
_entity_poly.pdbx_seq_one_letter_code
_entity_poly.pdbx_strand_id
1 'polypeptide(L)'
;MIYNVMLFFHILGTVVMFVAVGITLTAMIAMLHAKKTEALRDWSSLAVKMDGLLPFSVILILLPALYLVFTTWGWGVAWINISLAALVVMSFMGPAINLRRLKIILTAANAETKSVPSSSLLETVRDRTLWNSVIIMTMLAIAILFLMTVKLALVGSLIVFGIAIILGLIVTNMVLKSALTSNSSSAIANQP
;
A
#
# COMPACT_ATOMS: atom_id res chain seq x y z
N MET A 1 -24.02 7.27 -22.78
CA MET A 1 -24.13 6.09 -21.89
C MET A 1 -22.79 5.40 -21.66
N ILE A 2 -22.06 4.99 -22.70
CA ILE A 2 -20.78 4.26 -22.55
C ILE A 2 -19.73 5.01 -21.71
N TYR A 3 -19.61 6.33 -21.89
CA TYR A 3 -18.74 7.19 -21.08
C TYR A 3 -18.99 7.04 -19.58
N ASN A 4 -20.26 7.16 -19.14
CA ASN A 4 -20.62 7.05 -17.72
C ASN A 4 -20.38 5.65 -17.15
N VAL A 5 -20.60 4.60 -17.95
CA VAL A 5 -20.33 3.22 -17.55
C VAL A 5 -18.83 3.00 -17.34
N MET A 6 -17.99 3.48 -18.26
CA MET A 6 -16.53 3.36 -18.15
C MET A 6 -15.99 4.18 -16.99
N LEU A 7 -16.50 5.41 -16.81
CA LEU A 7 -16.17 6.24 -15.66
C LEU A 7 -16.58 5.59 -14.34
N PHE A 8 -17.75 4.95 -14.27
CA PHE A 8 -18.19 4.19 -13.11
C PHE A 8 -17.22 3.07 -12.76
N PHE A 9 -16.83 2.24 -13.74
CA PHE A 9 -15.87 1.15 -13.49
C PHE A 9 -14.49 1.67 -13.07
N HIS A 10 -14.01 2.76 -13.66
CA HIS A 10 -12.76 3.41 -13.26
C HIS A 10 -12.78 3.84 -11.77
N ILE A 11 -13.87 4.49 -11.35
CA ILE A 11 -14.05 4.92 -9.95
C ILE A 11 -14.21 3.71 -9.03
N LEU A 12 -15.00 2.71 -9.44
CA LEU A 12 -15.17 1.47 -8.68
C LEU A 12 -13.84 0.76 -8.45
N GLY A 13 -13.00 0.65 -9.49
CA GLY A 13 -11.65 0.11 -9.37
C GLY A 13 -10.81 0.87 -8.36
N THR A 14 -10.91 2.20 -8.37
CA THR A 14 -10.21 3.07 -7.41
C THR A 14 -10.68 2.79 -5.98
N VAL A 15 -11.99 2.67 -5.75
CA VAL A 15 -12.56 2.31 -4.43
C VAL A 15 -12.07 0.95 -3.96
N VAL A 16 -12.12 -0.08 -4.82
CA VAL A 16 -11.63 -1.43 -4.51
C VAL A 16 -10.15 -1.41 -4.13
N MET A 17 -9.33 -0.65 -4.85
CA MET A 17 -7.91 -0.48 -4.55
C MET A 17 -7.71 0.14 -3.15
N PHE A 18 -8.42 1.22 -2.81
CA PHE A 18 -8.30 1.85 -1.49
C PHE A 18 -8.76 0.94 -0.35
N VAL A 19 -9.81 0.15 -0.56
CA VAL A 19 -10.24 -0.86 0.42
C VAL A 19 -9.15 -1.91 0.64
N ALA A 20 -8.58 -2.47 -0.44
CA ALA A 20 -7.52 -3.48 -0.35
C ALA A 20 -6.25 -2.93 0.32
N VAL A 21 -5.83 -1.71 -0.02
CA VAL A 21 -4.70 -1.02 0.61
C VAL A 21 -4.98 -0.76 2.10
N GLY A 22 -6.18 -0.30 2.45
CA GLY A 22 -6.57 -0.04 3.85
C GLY A 22 -6.55 -1.31 4.70
N ILE A 23 -7.06 -2.43 4.18
CA ILE A 23 -6.99 -3.72 4.88
C ILE A 23 -5.54 -4.20 5.01
N THR A 24 -4.73 -4.06 3.95
CA THR A 24 -3.31 -4.45 3.97
C THR A 24 -2.52 -3.67 5.01
N LEU A 25 -2.70 -2.34 5.06
CA LEU A 25 -2.08 -1.49 6.09
C LEU A 25 -2.54 -1.85 7.50
N THR A 26 -3.83 -2.09 7.68
CA THR A 26 -4.38 -2.53 8.98
C THR A 26 -3.75 -3.84 9.42
N ALA A 27 -3.64 -4.81 8.52
CA ALA A 27 -2.98 -6.08 8.79
C ALA A 27 -1.50 -5.90 9.13
N MET A 28 -0.77 -5.02 8.42
CA MET A 28 0.63 -4.70 8.72
C MET A 28 0.81 -4.08 10.11
N ILE A 29 -0.05 -3.14 10.47
CA ILE A 29 -0.03 -2.52 11.81
C ILE A 29 -0.38 -3.56 12.88
N ALA A 30 -1.36 -4.43 12.62
CA ALA A 30 -1.74 -5.49 13.55
C ALA A 30 -0.61 -6.50 13.77
N MET A 31 0.10 -6.91 12.70
CA MET A 31 1.30 -7.75 12.81
C MET A 31 2.40 -7.10 13.65
N LEU A 32 2.61 -5.78 13.50
CA LEU A 32 3.64 -5.05 14.23
C LEU A 32 3.42 -5.04 15.75
N HIS A 33 2.16 -5.15 16.19
CA HIS A 33 1.76 -5.11 17.60
C HIS A 33 1.29 -6.50 18.12
N ALA A 34 1.39 -7.54 17.30
CA ALA A 34 0.94 -8.88 17.67
C ALA A 34 1.82 -9.48 18.77
N LYS A 35 1.20 -9.87 19.89
CA LYS A 35 1.89 -10.55 21.00
C LYS A 35 1.90 -12.08 20.86
N LYS A 36 1.10 -12.62 19.94
CA LYS A 36 0.94 -14.05 19.69
C LYS A 36 1.27 -14.36 18.23
N THR A 37 1.99 -15.46 18.00
CA THR A 37 2.36 -15.93 16.66
C THR A 37 1.13 -16.25 15.81
N GLU A 38 0.09 -16.83 16.40
CA GLU A 38 -1.16 -17.13 15.72
C GLU A 38 -1.80 -15.88 15.09
N ALA A 39 -1.91 -14.80 15.85
CA ALA A 39 -2.44 -13.53 15.34
C ALA A 39 -1.58 -12.98 14.19
N LEU A 40 -0.26 -13.08 14.28
CA LEU A 40 0.66 -12.63 13.23
C LEU A 40 0.46 -13.45 11.94
N ARG A 41 0.25 -14.76 12.06
CA ARG A 41 -0.07 -15.65 10.94
C ARG A 41 -1.41 -15.30 10.28
N ASP A 42 -2.44 -15.02 11.07
CA ASP A 42 -3.76 -14.65 10.54
C ASP A 42 -3.72 -13.32 9.79
N TRP A 43 -3.06 -12.31 10.37
CA TRP A 43 -2.91 -11.01 9.73
C TRP A 43 -2.00 -11.05 8.49
N SER A 44 -0.89 -11.81 8.52
CA SER A 44 -0.04 -11.99 7.34
C SER A 44 -0.75 -12.73 6.22
N SER A 45 -1.57 -13.74 6.53
CA SER A 45 -2.41 -14.44 5.55
C SER A 45 -3.44 -13.49 4.92
N LEU A 46 -4.10 -12.66 5.73
CA LEU A 46 -5.01 -11.63 5.23
C LEU A 46 -4.29 -10.62 4.33
N ALA A 47 -3.12 -10.12 4.74
CA ALA A 47 -2.34 -9.16 3.96
C ALA A 47 -1.93 -9.72 2.60
N VAL A 48 -1.45 -10.97 2.54
CA VAL A 48 -1.08 -11.64 1.28
C VAL A 48 -2.29 -11.81 0.36
N LYS A 49 -3.46 -12.19 0.91
CA LYS A 49 -4.69 -12.34 0.13
C LYS A 49 -5.16 -11.00 -0.45
N MET A 50 -5.16 -9.94 0.35
CA MET A 50 -5.61 -8.62 -0.08
C MET A 50 -4.66 -7.98 -1.09
N ASP A 51 -3.35 -8.05 -0.85
CA ASP A 51 -2.35 -7.53 -1.80
C ASP A 51 -2.38 -8.32 -3.12
N GLY A 52 -2.67 -9.63 -3.06
CA GLY A 52 -2.90 -10.48 -4.23
C GLY A 52 -4.14 -10.11 -5.07
N LEU A 53 -5.12 -9.39 -4.50
CA LEU A 53 -6.29 -8.89 -5.22
C LEU A 53 -6.05 -7.52 -5.88
N LEU A 54 -4.98 -6.81 -5.55
CA LEU A 54 -4.69 -5.50 -6.13
C LEU A 54 -4.60 -5.50 -7.67
N PRO A 55 -4.01 -6.52 -8.34
CA PRO A 55 -4.00 -6.56 -9.81
C PRO A 55 -5.40 -6.50 -10.44
N PHE A 56 -6.41 -7.08 -9.78
CA PHE A 56 -7.79 -6.99 -10.26
C PHE A 56 -8.31 -5.54 -10.21
N SER A 57 -8.03 -4.82 -9.13
CA SER A 57 -8.40 -3.39 -9.01
C SER A 57 -7.69 -2.55 -10.08
N VAL A 58 -6.42 -2.82 -10.35
CA VAL A 58 -5.63 -2.13 -11.39
C VAL A 58 -6.25 -2.32 -12.77
N ILE A 59 -6.68 -3.53 -13.11
CA ILE A 59 -7.37 -3.80 -14.39
C ILE A 59 -8.66 -2.97 -14.49
N LEU A 60 -9.44 -2.94 -13.40
CA LEU A 60 -10.70 -2.20 -13.33
C LEU A 60 -10.50 -0.68 -13.40
N ILE A 61 -9.33 -0.17 -12.99
CA ILE A 61 -8.96 1.24 -13.13
C ILE A 61 -8.42 1.53 -14.53
N LEU A 62 -7.45 0.74 -15.02
CA LEU A 62 -6.67 1.04 -16.22
C LEU A 62 -7.46 0.84 -17.51
N LEU A 63 -8.23 -0.26 -17.64
CA LEU A 63 -8.95 -0.50 -18.89
C LEU A 63 -9.96 0.62 -19.19
N PRO A 64 -10.81 1.05 -18.24
CA PRO A 64 -11.73 2.15 -18.49
C PRO A 64 -11.00 3.50 -18.58
N ALA A 65 -9.92 3.71 -17.81
CA ALA A 65 -9.11 4.94 -17.92
C ALA A 65 -8.57 5.13 -19.34
N LEU A 66 -7.95 4.08 -19.91
CA LEU A 66 -7.41 4.12 -21.26
C LEU A 66 -8.51 4.41 -22.28
N TYR A 67 -9.67 3.76 -22.16
CA TYR A 67 -10.82 4.05 -23.01
C TYR A 67 -11.21 5.54 -22.95
N LEU A 68 -11.31 6.13 -21.76
CA LEU A 68 -11.68 7.54 -21.57
C LEU A 68 -10.64 8.49 -22.16
N VAL A 69 -9.35 8.15 -22.05
CA VAL A 69 -8.26 8.93 -22.66
C VAL A 69 -8.34 8.87 -24.18
N PHE A 70 -8.51 7.70 -24.78
CA PHE A 70 -8.56 7.55 -26.24
C PHE A 70 -9.80 8.17 -26.88
N THR A 71 -10.93 8.19 -26.17
CA THR A 71 -12.22 8.61 -26.75
C THR A 71 -12.62 10.05 -26.42
N THR A 72 -12.23 10.55 -25.25
CA THR A 72 -12.81 11.79 -24.71
C THR A 72 -11.76 12.79 -24.25
N TRP A 73 -10.78 12.38 -23.43
CA TRP A 73 -9.88 13.34 -22.76
C TRP A 73 -8.60 13.67 -23.55
N GLY A 74 -8.06 12.70 -24.29
CA GLY A 74 -6.80 12.85 -25.02
C GLY A 74 -5.55 12.88 -24.12
N TRP A 75 -4.38 12.86 -24.76
CA TRP A 75 -3.06 12.81 -24.11
C TRP A 75 -2.45 14.20 -23.81
N GLY A 76 -3.14 15.28 -24.14
CA GLY A 76 -2.67 16.66 -23.91
C GLY A 76 -2.77 17.12 -22.44
N VAL A 77 -3.26 16.26 -21.55
CA VAL A 77 -3.60 16.62 -20.17
C VAL A 77 -2.57 16.05 -19.20
N ALA A 78 -1.75 16.91 -18.61
CA ALA A 78 -0.59 16.50 -17.83
C ALA A 78 -0.91 15.60 -16.62
N TRP A 79 -1.99 15.89 -15.87
CA TRP A 79 -2.36 15.09 -14.70
C TRP A 79 -2.73 13.65 -15.07
N ILE A 80 -3.30 13.42 -16.26
CA ILE A 80 -3.65 12.08 -16.76
C ILE A 80 -2.35 11.30 -16.97
N ASN A 81 -1.42 11.87 -17.74
CA ASN A 81 -0.18 11.20 -18.12
C ASN A 81 0.66 10.85 -16.90
N ILE A 82 0.80 11.79 -15.96
CA ILE A 82 1.55 11.58 -14.71
C ILE A 82 0.87 10.52 -13.83
N SER A 83 -0.44 10.61 -13.64
CA SER A 83 -1.19 9.65 -12.81
C SER A 83 -1.16 8.24 -13.40
N LEU A 84 -1.31 8.13 -14.72
CA LEU A 84 -1.25 6.85 -15.42
C LEU A 84 0.15 6.24 -15.34
N ALA A 85 1.20 7.03 -15.57
CA ALA A 85 2.58 6.56 -15.45
C ALA A 85 2.88 6.05 -14.03
N ALA A 86 2.47 6.79 -12.99
CA ALA A 86 2.64 6.35 -11.61
C ALA A 86 1.84 5.08 -11.30
N LEU A 87 0.59 4.98 -11.76
CA LEU A 87 -0.22 3.78 -11.57
C LEU A 87 0.42 2.55 -12.22
N VAL A 88 0.96 2.70 -13.43
CA VAL A 88 1.69 1.62 -14.11
C VAL A 88 2.92 1.20 -13.31
N VAL A 89 3.76 2.15 -12.89
CA VAL A 89 4.94 1.85 -12.04
C VAL A 89 4.54 1.12 -10.76
N MET A 90 3.50 1.61 -10.08
CA MET A 90 2.98 0.99 -8.86
C MET A 90 2.44 -0.42 -9.09
N SER A 91 1.81 -0.67 -10.25
CA SER A 91 1.26 -1.99 -10.60
C SER A 91 2.34 -3.06 -10.71
N PHE A 92 3.56 -2.69 -11.12
CA PHE A 92 4.70 -3.60 -11.12
C PHE A 92 5.39 -3.68 -9.75
N MET A 93 5.56 -2.54 -9.07
CA MET A 93 6.24 -2.50 -7.77
C MET A 93 5.48 -3.27 -6.68
N GLY A 94 4.14 -3.24 -6.70
CA GLY A 94 3.31 -3.91 -5.71
C GLY A 94 3.63 -5.41 -5.59
N PRO A 95 3.43 -6.22 -6.65
CA PRO A 95 3.76 -7.64 -6.61
C PRO A 95 5.26 -7.92 -6.42
N ALA A 96 6.13 -7.12 -7.04
CA ALA A 96 7.57 -7.35 -7.02
C ALA A 96 8.20 -7.14 -5.63
N ILE A 97 7.67 -6.17 -4.87
CA ILE A 97 8.20 -5.76 -3.57
C ILE A 97 7.25 -6.17 -2.44
N ASN A 98 6.01 -5.69 -2.46
CA ASN A 98 5.07 -5.83 -1.34
C ASN A 98 4.63 -7.29 -1.18
N LEU A 99 4.02 -7.89 -2.21
CA LEU A 99 3.50 -9.25 -2.14
C LEU A 99 4.60 -10.25 -1.79
N ARG A 100 5.78 -10.09 -2.40
CA ARG A 100 6.94 -10.94 -2.11
C ARG A 100 7.34 -10.88 -0.63
N ARG A 101 7.45 -9.68 -0.06
CA ARG A 101 7.87 -9.48 1.34
C ARG A 101 6.78 -9.92 2.33
N LEU A 102 5.50 -9.69 2.01
CA LEU A 102 4.37 -10.19 2.79
C LEU A 102 4.34 -11.74 2.82
N LYS A 103 4.63 -12.39 1.69
CA LYS A 103 4.76 -13.86 1.64
C LYS A 103 5.92 -14.37 2.50
N ILE A 104 7.05 -13.67 2.53
CA ILE A 104 8.18 -14.02 3.41
C ILE A 104 7.76 -13.95 4.89
N ILE A 105 7.04 -12.89 5.29
CA ILE A 105 6.49 -12.78 6.65
C ILE A 105 5.55 -13.96 6.95
N LEU A 106 4.62 -14.26 6.05
CA LEU A 106 3.68 -15.38 6.23
C LEU A 106 4.40 -16.73 6.35
N THR A 107 5.40 -16.99 5.50
CA THR A 107 6.21 -18.21 5.57
C THR A 107 6.95 -18.31 6.90
N ALA A 108 7.56 -17.22 7.37
CA ALA A 108 8.23 -17.19 8.66
C ALA A 108 7.24 -17.40 9.83
N ALA A 109 6.06 -16.80 9.76
CA ALA A 109 5.00 -16.97 10.75
C ALA A 109 4.48 -18.42 10.82
N ASN A 110 4.37 -19.10 9.67
CA ASN A 110 3.96 -20.49 9.60
C ASN A 110 5.02 -21.47 10.12
N ALA A 111 6.31 -21.11 10.00
CA ALA A 111 7.42 -21.93 10.48
C ALA A 111 7.68 -21.76 11.99
N GLU A 112 7.15 -20.70 12.60
CA GLU A 112 7.32 -20.44 14.03
C GLU A 112 6.46 -21.41 14.86
N THR A 113 7.11 -22.09 15.80
CA THR A 113 6.45 -23.07 16.69
C THR A 113 6.12 -22.49 18.05
N LYS A 114 6.74 -21.36 18.43
CA LYS A 114 6.49 -20.69 19.71
C LYS A 114 5.18 -19.94 19.68
N SER A 115 4.50 -19.89 20.83
CA SER A 115 3.26 -19.11 21.01
C SER A 115 3.50 -17.59 20.95
N VAL A 116 4.70 -17.15 21.33
CA VAL A 116 5.16 -15.76 21.27
C VAL A 116 6.12 -15.61 20.08
N PRO A 117 5.99 -14.56 19.25
CA PRO A 117 6.87 -14.32 18.11
C PRO A 117 8.35 -14.20 18.50
N SER A 118 9.23 -14.89 17.77
CA SER A 118 10.68 -14.69 17.91
C SER A 118 11.12 -13.29 17.46
N SER A 119 12.30 -12.86 17.95
CA SER A 119 12.92 -11.60 17.51
C SER A 119 13.15 -11.57 16.00
N SER A 120 13.60 -12.68 15.40
CA SER A 120 13.79 -12.81 13.94
C SER A 120 12.49 -12.63 13.15
N LEU A 121 11.37 -13.16 13.65
CA LEU A 121 10.07 -12.96 13.02
C LEU A 121 9.64 -11.49 13.09
N LEU A 122 9.82 -10.85 14.25
CA LEU A 122 9.50 -9.43 14.43
C LEU A 122 10.39 -8.51 13.59
N GLU A 123 11.67 -8.84 13.40
CA GLU A 123 12.57 -8.13 12.48
C GLU A 123 12.06 -8.22 11.03
N THR A 124 11.57 -9.40 10.63
CA THR A 124 10.98 -9.61 9.30
C THR A 124 9.72 -8.77 9.09
N VAL A 125 8.85 -8.66 10.11
CA VAL A 125 7.66 -7.78 10.08
C VAL A 125 8.04 -6.30 10.02
N ARG A 126 9.18 -5.92 10.60
CA ARG A 126 9.71 -4.55 10.62
C ARG A 126 10.54 -4.20 9.39
N ASP A 127 10.52 -5.04 8.36
CA ASP A 127 11.26 -4.80 7.13
C ASP A 127 10.96 -3.40 6.56
N ARG A 128 11.97 -2.52 6.62
CA ARG A 128 11.81 -1.10 6.28
C ARG A 128 11.47 -0.89 4.82
N THR A 129 11.91 -1.80 3.95
CA THR A 129 11.63 -1.72 2.51
C THR A 129 10.14 -1.95 2.23
N LEU A 130 9.54 -2.96 2.86
CA LEU A 130 8.10 -3.21 2.78
C LEU A 130 7.30 -1.99 3.28
N TRP A 131 7.62 -1.47 4.46
CA TRP A 131 6.91 -0.33 5.02
C TRP A 131 7.04 0.94 4.19
N ASN A 132 8.23 1.26 3.69
CA ASN A 132 8.41 2.40 2.78
C ASN A 132 7.60 2.21 1.51
N SER A 133 7.68 1.03 0.88
CA SER A 133 6.99 0.74 -0.37
C SER A 133 5.47 0.88 -0.23
N VAL A 134 4.85 0.20 0.74
CA VAL A 134 3.39 0.24 0.94
C VAL A 134 2.91 1.65 1.29
N ILE A 135 3.59 2.35 2.19
CA ILE A 135 3.17 3.69 2.62
C ILE A 135 3.36 4.72 1.49
N ILE A 136 4.49 4.70 0.77
CA ILE A 136 4.71 5.60 -0.37
C ILE A 136 3.68 5.33 -1.47
N MET A 137 3.43 4.07 -1.82
CA MET A 137 2.40 3.72 -2.81
C MET A 137 1.00 4.18 -2.36
N THR A 138 0.69 4.09 -1.06
CA THR A 138 -0.57 4.62 -0.51
C THR A 138 -0.65 6.14 -0.66
N MET A 139 0.42 6.87 -0.33
CA MET A 139 0.46 8.33 -0.51
C MET A 139 0.38 8.73 -1.99
N LEU A 140 1.01 7.97 -2.88
CA LEU A 140 0.90 8.18 -4.33
C LEU A 140 -0.51 7.89 -4.85
N ALA A 141 -1.21 6.87 -4.34
CA ALA A 141 -2.60 6.62 -4.68
C ALA A 141 -3.51 7.79 -4.25
N ILE A 142 -3.29 8.35 -3.06
CA ILE A 142 -3.99 9.56 -2.59
C ILE A 142 -3.65 10.76 -3.49
N ALA A 143 -2.39 10.93 -3.87
CA ALA A 143 -1.97 11.98 -4.79
C ALA A 143 -2.64 11.88 -6.16
N ILE A 144 -2.76 10.66 -6.71
CA ILE A 144 -3.50 10.41 -7.95
C ILE A 144 -4.97 10.81 -7.80
N LEU A 145 -5.62 10.40 -6.70
CA LEU A 145 -7.00 10.79 -6.42
C LEU A 145 -7.16 12.32 -6.35
N PHE A 146 -6.24 13.02 -5.70
CA PHE A 146 -6.20 14.48 -5.67
C PHE A 146 -6.03 15.09 -7.07
N LEU A 147 -5.17 14.52 -7.90
CA LEU A 147 -4.97 14.99 -9.28
C LEU A 147 -6.18 14.74 -10.17
N MET A 148 -6.95 13.67 -9.93
CA MET A 148 -8.21 13.41 -10.64
C MET A 148 -9.28 14.46 -10.35
N THR A 149 -9.26 15.07 -9.17
CA THR A 149 -10.25 16.08 -8.75
C THR A 149 -9.80 17.49 -9.11
N VAL A 150 -8.57 17.87 -8.76
CA VAL A 150 -8.04 19.23 -8.92
C VAL A 150 -7.45 19.47 -10.32
N LYS A 151 -6.98 18.42 -11.01
CA LYS A 151 -6.53 18.46 -12.41
C LYS A 151 -5.39 19.46 -12.67
N LEU A 152 -4.39 19.46 -11.79
CA LEU A 152 -3.24 20.36 -11.89
C LEU A 152 -2.46 20.19 -13.21
N ALA A 153 -1.78 21.26 -13.63
CA ALA A 153 -0.79 21.21 -14.70
C ALA A 153 0.49 20.47 -14.25
N LEU A 154 1.39 20.22 -15.21
CA LEU A 154 2.58 19.37 -15.04
C LEU A 154 3.38 19.66 -13.76
N VAL A 155 3.79 20.91 -13.55
CA VAL A 155 4.61 21.31 -12.40
C VAL A 155 3.87 21.03 -11.09
N GLY A 156 2.58 21.37 -11.02
CA GLY A 156 1.75 21.09 -9.86
C GLY A 156 1.63 19.60 -9.57
N SER A 157 1.43 18.77 -10.60
CA SER A 157 1.37 17.32 -10.45
C SER A 157 2.67 16.71 -9.91
N LEU A 158 3.83 17.18 -10.39
CA LEU A 158 5.13 16.73 -9.90
C LEU A 158 5.36 17.12 -8.44
N ILE A 159 4.98 18.35 -8.05
CA ILE A 159 5.07 18.81 -6.66
C ILE A 159 4.23 17.93 -5.74
N VAL A 160 2.98 17.62 -6.12
CA VAL A 160 2.09 16.76 -5.32
C VAL A 160 2.72 15.38 -5.10
N PHE A 161 3.33 14.78 -6.13
CA PHE A 161 4.00 13.48 -5.99
C PHE A 161 5.25 13.56 -5.11
N GLY A 162 6.04 14.63 -5.24
CA GLY A 162 7.17 14.86 -4.34
C GLY A 162 6.74 14.95 -2.87
N ILE A 163 5.67 15.69 -2.58
CA ILE A 163 5.08 15.79 -1.25
C ILE A 163 4.60 14.41 -0.76
N ALA A 164 3.90 13.65 -1.60
CA ALA A 164 3.41 12.32 -1.26
C ALA A 164 4.54 11.36 -0.86
N ILE A 165 5.67 11.37 -1.58
CA ILE A 165 6.84 10.55 -1.27
C ILE A 165 7.46 10.99 0.07
N ILE A 166 7.63 12.29 0.29
CA ILE A 166 8.20 12.83 1.54
C ILE A 166 7.31 12.45 2.74
N LEU A 167 6.00 12.64 2.62
CA LEU A 167 5.03 12.25 3.64
C LEU A 167 5.10 10.75 3.93
N GLY A 168 5.23 9.93 2.88
CA GLY A 168 5.35 8.49 3.04
C GLY A 168 6.57 8.08 3.86
N LEU A 169 7.73 8.67 3.57
CA LEU A 169 8.96 8.43 4.34
C LEU A 169 8.82 8.87 5.81
N ILE A 170 8.19 10.02 6.06
CA ILE A 170 7.94 10.52 7.43
C ILE A 170 7.03 9.53 8.19
N VAL A 171 5.92 9.11 7.60
CA VAL A 171 4.96 8.19 8.22
C VAL A 171 5.62 6.84 8.52
N THR A 172 6.39 6.26 7.60
CA THR A 172 7.11 5.01 7.84
C THR A 172 8.07 5.13 9.02
N ASN A 173 8.85 6.21 9.08
CA ASN A 173 9.76 6.45 10.20
C ASN A 173 9.03 6.58 11.53
N MET A 174 7.88 7.27 11.57
CA MET A 174 7.07 7.45 12.76
C MET A 174 6.51 6.11 13.28
N VAL A 175 5.92 5.30 12.38
CA VAL A 175 5.33 4.00 12.72
C VAL A 175 6.39 3.04 13.25
N LEU A 176 7.53 2.92 12.57
CA LEU A 176 8.60 2.00 13.00
C LEU A 176 9.26 2.44 14.30
N LYS A 177 9.45 3.75 14.53
CA LYS A 177 9.97 4.26 15.82
C LYS A 177 9.00 3.97 16.97
N SER A 178 7.70 4.19 16.78
CA SER A 178 6.68 3.93 17.80
C SER A 178 6.65 2.47 18.25
N ALA A 179 6.90 1.54 17.33
CA ALA A 179 6.94 0.10 17.65
C ALA A 179 8.20 -0.29 18.44
N LEU A 180 9.33 0.39 18.23
CA LEU A 180 10.57 0.15 18.97
C LEU A 180 10.45 0.64 20.43
N THR A 181 9.84 1.80 20.65
CA THR A 181 9.65 2.36 22.00
C THR A 181 8.69 1.52 22.84
N SER A 182 7.60 1.02 22.24
CA SER A 182 6.62 0.15 22.92
C SER A 182 7.26 -1.15 23.46
N ASN A 183 8.09 -1.81 22.66
CA ASN A 183 8.76 -3.05 23.10
C ASN A 183 9.75 -2.81 24.24
N SER A 184 10.49 -1.70 24.19
CA SER A 184 11.49 -1.36 25.23
C SER A 184 10.84 -1.17 26.60
N SER A 185 9.71 -0.45 26.65
CA SER A 185 8.95 -0.25 27.89
C SER A 185 8.37 -1.56 28.44
N SER A 186 7.89 -2.46 27.57
CA SER A 186 7.36 -3.77 27.99
C SER A 186 8.44 -4.74 28.47
N ALA A 187 9.68 -4.62 27.99
CA ALA A 187 10.79 -5.44 28.44
C ALA A 187 11.26 -5.01 29.84
N ILE A 188 11.29 -3.70 30.12
CA ILE A 188 11.68 -3.15 31.43
C ILE A 188 10.61 -3.47 32.49
N ALA A 189 9.32 -3.39 32.14
CA ALA A 189 8.23 -3.69 33.08
C ALA A 189 8.10 -5.18 33.47
N ASN A 190 8.76 -6.08 32.74
CA ASN A 190 8.74 -7.53 33.00
C ASN A 190 10.06 -8.06 33.61
N GLN A 191 10.94 -7.18 34.09
CA GLN A 191 12.08 -7.61 34.91
C GLN A 191 11.67 -7.69 36.39
N PRO A 192 11.97 -8.81 37.09
CA PRO A 192 11.57 -9.04 38.48
C PRO A 192 12.27 -8.12 39.49
#